data_AF-A0A1Y4W9P3-F1
#
_entry.id   AF-A0A1Y4W9P3-F1
#
_cell.length_a   1.000
_cell.length_b   1.000
_cell.length_c   1.000
_cell.angle_alpha   90.00
_cell.angle_beta   90.00
_cell.angle_gamma   90.00
#
_symmetry.space_group_name_H-M   'P 1'
#
loop_
_entity.id
_entity.type
_entity.pdbx_description
1 polymer ?
#
loop_
_entity_poly.entity_id
_entity_poly.type
_entity_poly.pdbx_seq_one_letter_code
_entity_poly.pdbx_strand_id
1 'polypeptide(L)'
;MQNNENLIVVRQLPVIEDQLRQIKQNVELRVGEALSMACTEETRQSVKEARTVLNREFGELEARRKEVKAAIMAPYDAFEKVYKECAADIYRDADAKLKARIDEVETGLKRQKAEKVKAYFEEYRQSLGISAEYVPFYAAGINITLSASEKSLKTAAKAFLDRVSGELRIISTQERSDEILVEYLRDLDLPRAISTVDRRHKAMAAERERRQATAEQAEARDQAAKKVEAVVAEEPVMAPPAAVMPPEEEKEHNQIFSTAFKVTGTIDQLRALKQFLTDGGFEYEQL
;
A
#
# COMPACT_ATOMS: atom_id res chain seq x y z
N MET A 1 4.89 3.65 -51.81
CA MET A 1 5.62 4.21 -50.66
C MET A 1 6.62 5.20 -51.21
N GLN A 2 6.38 6.50 -51.04
CA GLN A 2 7.28 7.54 -51.57
C GLN A 2 8.55 7.58 -50.71
N ASN A 3 9.71 7.60 -51.38
CA ASN A 3 11.04 7.66 -50.80
C ASN A 3 11.18 8.89 -49.88
N ASN A 4 10.99 8.70 -48.58
CA ASN A 4 11.21 9.72 -47.54
C ASN A 4 12.71 9.97 -47.25
N GLU A 5 13.61 9.16 -47.81
CA GLU A 5 15.05 9.20 -47.47
C GLU A 5 15.78 10.46 -47.94
N ASN A 6 15.19 11.26 -48.84
CA ASN A 6 15.82 12.47 -49.38
C ASN A 6 15.25 13.80 -48.86
N LEU A 7 14.31 13.80 -47.90
CA LEU A 7 13.66 15.05 -47.47
C LEU A 7 14.46 15.86 -46.42
N ILE A 8 15.41 15.22 -45.71
CA ILE A 8 16.16 15.83 -44.60
C ILE A 8 17.66 15.65 -44.86
N VAL A 9 18.23 16.49 -45.73
CA VAL A 9 19.68 16.47 -46.02
C VAL A 9 20.31 17.75 -45.47
N VAL A 10 21.19 17.60 -44.48
CA VAL A 10 21.99 18.70 -43.91
C VAL A 10 23.14 19.03 -44.88
N ARG A 11 23.20 20.26 -45.39
CA ARG A 11 24.06 20.64 -46.54
C ARG A 11 25.32 21.47 -46.22
N GLN A 12 25.59 21.89 -44.99
CA GLN A 12 26.77 22.74 -44.69
C GLN A 12 27.76 22.14 -43.69
N LEU A 13 29.04 22.07 -44.11
CA LEU A 13 30.23 21.88 -43.27
C LEU A 13 30.66 23.23 -42.63
N PRO A 14 31.28 23.25 -41.42
CA PRO A 14 31.33 24.43 -40.58
C PRO A 14 32.53 25.35 -40.89
N VAL A 15 32.29 26.38 -41.71
CA VAL A 15 33.21 27.53 -41.92
C VAL A 15 33.64 28.22 -40.60
N ILE A 16 32.86 27.99 -39.54
CA ILE A 16 33.02 28.57 -38.20
C ILE A 16 34.26 28.03 -37.47
N GLU A 17 34.65 26.77 -37.69
CA GLU A 17 35.80 26.17 -36.97
C GLU A 17 37.15 26.77 -37.42
N ASP A 18 37.35 27.00 -38.72
CA ASP A 18 38.60 27.54 -39.26
C ASP A 18 38.82 29.00 -38.84
N GLN A 19 37.75 29.79 -38.76
CA GLN A 19 37.80 31.18 -38.32
C GLN A 19 38.12 31.32 -36.83
N LEU A 20 37.56 30.45 -35.97
CA LEU A 20 37.88 30.42 -34.54
C LEU A 20 39.33 30.03 -34.27
N ARG A 21 39.91 29.14 -35.09
CA ARG A 21 41.33 28.75 -34.98
C ARG A 21 42.29 29.90 -35.32
N GLN A 22 41.93 30.78 -36.26
CA GLN A 22 42.71 31.97 -36.58
C GLN A 22 42.66 33.03 -35.47
N ILE A 23 41.50 33.21 -34.84
CA ILE A 23 41.32 34.16 -33.72
C ILE A 23 42.15 33.73 -32.49
N LYS A 24 42.34 32.42 -32.27
CA LYS A 24 43.12 31.88 -31.15
C LYS A 24 44.54 32.47 -31.05
N GLN A 25 45.29 32.51 -32.15
CA GLN A 25 46.66 33.04 -32.15
C GLN A 25 46.71 34.53 -31.78
N ASN A 26 45.73 35.32 -32.23
CA ASN A 26 45.65 36.74 -31.92
C ASN A 26 45.30 36.97 -30.43
N VAL A 27 44.38 36.17 -29.89
CA VAL A 27 43.98 36.23 -28.47
C VAL A 27 45.13 35.81 -27.56
N GLU A 28 45.85 34.73 -27.88
CA GLU A 28 47.01 34.27 -27.09
C GLU A 28 48.12 35.33 -27.02
N LEU A 29 48.39 36.02 -28.13
CA LEU A 29 49.41 37.07 -28.21
C LEU A 29 49.01 38.29 -27.36
N ARG A 30 47.77 38.78 -27.50
CA ARG A 30 47.25 39.93 -26.73
C ARG A 30 47.13 39.66 -25.23
N VAL A 31 46.72 38.45 -24.86
CA VAL A 31 46.68 38.04 -23.45
C VAL A 31 48.10 37.91 -22.88
N GLY A 32 49.04 37.37 -23.65
CA GLY A 32 50.45 37.30 -23.27
C GLY A 32 51.11 38.67 -23.07
N GLU A 33 50.83 39.63 -23.97
CA GLU A 33 51.27 41.02 -23.84
C GLU A 33 50.70 41.70 -22.58
N ALA A 34 49.40 41.53 -22.32
CA ALA A 34 48.77 42.11 -21.14
C ALA A 34 49.27 41.49 -19.82
N LEU A 35 49.57 40.19 -19.81
CA LEU A 35 50.09 39.48 -18.62
C LEU A 35 51.57 39.75 -18.35
N SER A 36 52.34 40.17 -19.35
CA SER A 36 53.76 40.51 -19.20
C SER A 36 54.02 41.93 -18.71
N MET A 37 52.99 42.77 -18.60
CA MET A 37 53.10 44.12 -18.04
C MET A 37 53.34 44.08 -16.52
N ALA A 38 54.49 44.59 -16.09
CA ALA A 38 54.80 44.76 -14.67
C ALA A 38 53.87 45.81 -14.03
N CYS A 39 53.21 45.45 -12.93
CA CYS A 39 52.26 46.33 -12.25
C CYS A 39 52.98 47.12 -11.14
N THR A 40 53.43 48.33 -11.46
CA THR A 40 54.06 49.29 -10.53
C THR A 40 53.13 50.49 -10.33
N GLU A 41 53.46 51.42 -9.40
CA GLU A 41 52.61 52.60 -9.15
C GLU A 41 52.39 53.47 -10.41
N GLU A 42 53.40 53.54 -11.29
CA GLU A 42 53.35 54.32 -12.53
C GLU A 42 52.59 53.62 -13.67
N THR A 43 52.62 52.28 -13.74
CA THR A 43 52.01 51.49 -14.84
C THR A 43 50.62 50.93 -14.52
N ARG A 44 50.15 51.07 -13.27
CA ARG A 44 48.85 50.57 -12.78
C ARG A 44 47.67 50.98 -13.66
N GLN A 45 47.69 52.21 -14.19
CA GLN A 45 46.62 52.73 -15.03
C GLN A 45 46.58 52.02 -16.39
N SER A 46 47.74 51.81 -17.03
CA SER A 46 47.85 51.06 -18.29
C SER A 46 47.44 49.59 -18.14
N VAL A 47 47.76 48.95 -17.00
CA VAL A 47 47.30 47.58 -16.70
C VAL A 47 45.77 47.51 -16.54
N LYS A 48 45.14 48.52 -15.92
CA LYS A 48 43.67 48.62 -15.83
C LYS A 48 43.02 48.80 -17.21
N GLU A 49 43.64 49.58 -18.08
CA GLU A 49 43.16 49.80 -19.45
C GLU A 49 43.27 48.51 -20.27
N ALA A 50 44.41 47.82 -20.23
CA ALA A 50 44.59 46.52 -20.89
C ALA A 50 43.56 45.48 -20.43
N ARG A 51 43.28 45.41 -19.11
CA ARG A 51 42.23 44.54 -18.55
C ARG A 51 40.84 44.90 -19.08
N THR A 52 40.54 46.19 -19.23
CA THR A 52 39.24 46.67 -19.72
C THR A 52 39.06 46.31 -21.20
N VAL A 53 40.11 46.49 -22.00
CA VAL A 53 40.13 46.10 -23.43
C VAL A 53 39.93 44.59 -23.59
N LEU A 54 40.68 43.76 -22.86
CA LEU A 54 40.52 42.30 -22.92
C LEU A 54 39.11 41.83 -22.52
N ASN A 55 38.54 42.42 -21.47
CA ASN A 55 37.17 42.08 -21.05
C ASN A 55 36.13 42.47 -22.11
N ARG A 56 36.33 43.60 -22.80
CA ARG A 56 35.46 44.03 -23.89
C ARG A 56 35.56 43.07 -25.08
N GLU A 57 36.76 42.72 -25.51
CA GLU A 57 36.99 41.78 -26.63
C GLU A 57 36.39 40.40 -26.34
N PHE A 58 36.54 39.90 -25.11
CA PHE A 58 35.89 38.67 -24.67
C PHE A 58 34.36 38.76 -24.72
N GLY A 59 33.80 39.89 -24.28
CA GLY A 59 32.36 40.15 -24.35
C GLY A 59 31.82 40.18 -25.78
N GLU A 60 32.54 40.81 -26.71
CA GLU A 60 32.19 40.86 -28.13
C GLU A 60 32.24 39.45 -28.77
N LEU A 61 33.24 38.63 -28.43
CA LEU A 61 33.35 37.24 -28.90
C LEU A 61 32.20 36.35 -28.38
N GLU A 62 31.85 36.44 -27.09
CA GLU A 62 30.72 35.69 -26.53
C GLU A 62 29.37 36.15 -27.09
N ALA A 63 29.20 37.45 -27.33
CA ALA A 63 28.00 37.97 -28.00
C ALA A 63 27.88 37.36 -29.41
N ARG A 64 28.97 37.37 -30.18
CA ARG A 64 28.99 36.80 -31.53
C ARG A 64 28.75 35.29 -31.53
N ARG A 65 29.31 34.56 -30.57
CA ARG A 65 29.03 33.13 -30.38
C ARG A 65 27.53 32.88 -30.18
N LYS A 66 26.86 33.67 -29.34
CA LYS A 66 25.42 33.54 -29.08
C LYS A 66 24.59 33.84 -30.34
N GLU A 67 24.94 34.89 -31.08
CA GLU A 67 24.29 35.22 -32.35
C GLU A 67 24.42 34.10 -33.38
N VAL A 68 25.63 33.55 -33.56
CA VAL A 68 25.87 32.45 -34.49
C VAL A 68 25.10 31.20 -34.06
N LYS A 69 25.10 30.87 -32.76
CA LYS A 69 24.29 29.76 -32.23
C LYS A 69 22.80 29.97 -32.53
N ALA A 70 22.28 31.17 -32.29
CA ALA A 70 20.88 31.49 -32.57
C ALA A 70 20.57 31.38 -34.07
N ALA A 71 21.46 31.86 -34.94
CA ALA A 71 21.31 31.76 -36.38
C ALA A 71 21.36 30.32 -36.92
N ILE A 72 22.09 29.42 -36.25
CA ILE A 72 22.12 27.98 -36.58
C ILE A 72 20.87 27.26 -36.05
N MET A 73 20.41 27.61 -34.85
CA MET A 73 19.20 27.02 -34.26
C MET A 73 17.93 27.48 -34.97
N ALA A 74 17.86 28.73 -35.43
CA ALA A 74 16.68 29.27 -36.12
C ALA A 74 16.17 28.41 -37.30
N PRO A 75 17.00 27.97 -38.28
CA PRO A 75 16.55 27.08 -39.34
C PRO A 75 16.20 25.68 -38.84
N TYR A 76 16.87 25.19 -37.79
CA TYR A 76 16.52 23.91 -37.16
C TYR A 76 15.14 23.98 -36.50
N ASP A 77 14.88 25.00 -35.68
CA ASP A 77 13.60 25.21 -34.99
C ASP A 77 12.47 25.42 -36.01
N ALA A 78 12.73 26.15 -37.10
CA ALA A 78 11.77 26.32 -38.20
C ALA A 78 11.46 24.99 -38.89
N PHE A 79 12.49 24.18 -39.19
CA PHE A 79 12.31 22.84 -39.74
C PHE A 79 11.54 21.93 -38.78
N GLU A 80 11.91 21.92 -37.49
CA GLU A 80 11.26 21.09 -36.47
C GLU A 80 9.78 21.45 -36.33
N LYS A 81 9.45 22.75 -36.38
CA LYS A 81 8.07 23.22 -36.37
C LYS A 81 7.29 22.71 -37.59
N VAL A 82 7.83 22.85 -38.79
CA VAL A 82 7.21 22.34 -40.02
C VAL A 82 7.05 20.82 -39.97
N TYR A 83 8.06 20.10 -39.48
CA TYR A 83 8.00 18.64 -39.32
C TYR A 83 6.90 18.22 -38.32
N LYS A 84 6.78 18.92 -37.19
CA LYS A 84 5.71 18.66 -36.21
C LYS A 84 4.34 18.86 -36.83
N GLU A 85 4.11 20.01 -37.46
CA GLU A 85 2.84 20.35 -38.09
C GLU A 85 2.48 19.40 -39.25
N CYS A 86 3.45 19.08 -40.12
CA CYS A 86 3.20 18.29 -41.33
C CYS A 86 3.24 16.77 -41.13
N ALA A 87 3.87 16.28 -40.06
CA ALA A 87 4.02 14.85 -39.83
C ALA A 87 3.69 14.47 -38.39
N ALA A 88 4.48 14.94 -37.41
CA ALA A 88 4.42 14.39 -36.07
C ALA A 88 3.03 14.53 -35.42
N ASP A 89 2.42 15.71 -35.53
CA ASP A 89 1.14 16.02 -34.90
C ASP A 89 -0.02 15.31 -35.61
N ILE A 90 0.03 15.21 -36.95
CA ILE A 90 -0.96 14.44 -37.73
C ILE A 90 -0.96 12.96 -37.32
N TYR A 91 0.22 12.34 -37.20
CA TYR A 91 0.32 10.94 -36.80
C TYR A 91 -0.08 10.73 -35.33
N ARG A 92 0.31 11.63 -34.42
CA ARG A 92 -0.08 11.57 -33.01
C ARG A 92 -1.59 11.70 -32.83
N ASP A 93 -2.21 12.64 -33.54
CA ASP A 93 -3.66 12.82 -33.52
C ASP A 93 -4.39 11.62 -34.10
N ALA A 94 -3.88 11.05 -35.19
CA ALA A 94 -4.43 9.84 -35.80
C ALA A 94 -4.33 8.65 -34.85
N ASP A 95 -3.17 8.42 -34.22
CA ASP A 95 -2.96 7.35 -33.23
C ASP A 95 -3.91 7.50 -32.04
N ALA A 96 -4.02 8.70 -31.47
CA ALA A 96 -4.93 8.99 -30.37
C ALA A 96 -6.40 8.71 -30.73
N LYS A 97 -6.83 9.12 -31.94
CA LYS A 97 -8.19 8.86 -32.43
C LYS A 97 -8.43 7.37 -32.68
N LEU A 98 -7.46 6.64 -33.23
CA LEU A 98 -7.57 5.21 -33.46
C LEU A 98 -7.63 4.45 -32.14
N LYS A 99 -6.77 4.79 -31.18
CA LYS A 99 -6.80 4.25 -29.82
C LYS A 99 -8.16 4.48 -29.16
N ALA A 100 -8.70 5.69 -29.22
CA ALA A 100 -10.01 6.00 -28.65
C ALA A 100 -11.14 5.14 -29.27
N ARG A 101 -11.12 4.94 -30.59
CA ARG A 101 -12.09 4.07 -31.29
C ARG A 101 -11.96 2.60 -30.87
N ILE A 102 -10.72 2.10 -30.73
CA ILE A 102 -10.47 0.74 -30.25
C ILE A 102 -11.02 0.59 -28.83
N ASP A 103 -10.68 1.51 -27.92
CA ASP A 103 -11.11 1.49 -26.53
C ASP A 103 -12.65 1.54 -26.41
N GLU A 104 -13.33 2.33 -27.25
CA GLU A 104 -14.79 2.40 -27.32
C GLU A 104 -15.41 1.04 -27.72
N VAL A 105 -14.93 0.44 -28.81
CA VAL A 105 -15.42 -0.85 -29.30
C VAL A 105 -15.14 -1.96 -28.28
N GLU A 106 -13.94 -2.01 -27.73
CA GLU A 106 -13.56 -3.00 -26.72
C GLU A 106 -14.40 -2.89 -25.44
N THR A 107 -14.64 -1.67 -24.98
CA THR A 107 -15.49 -1.42 -23.80
C THR A 107 -16.94 -1.81 -24.09
N GLY A 108 -17.44 -1.49 -25.29
CA GLY A 108 -18.76 -1.90 -25.75
C GLY A 108 -18.93 -3.42 -25.79
N LEU A 109 -17.96 -4.14 -26.35
CA LEU A 109 -17.96 -5.61 -26.41
C LEU A 109 -17.87 -6.24 -25.02
N LYS A 110 -17.04 -5.71 -24.12
CA LYS A 110 -16.97 -6.16 -22.71
C LYS A 110 -18.31 -5.97 -22.01
N ARG A 111 -18.96 -4.81 -22.18
CA ARG A 111 -20.28 -4.52 -21.61
C ARG A 111 -21.35 -5.48 -22.12
N GLN A 112 -21.45 -5.68 -23.44
CA GLN A 112 -22.42 -6.62 -24.02
C GLN A 112 -22.21 -8.05 -23.49
N LYS A 113 -20.95 -8.49 -23.40
CA LYS A 113 -20.63 -9.81 -22.83
C LYS A 113 -21.01 -9.88 -21.35
N ALA A 114 -20.73 -8.83 -20.58
CA ALA A 114 -21.10 -8.72 -19.18
C ALA A 114 -22.62 -8.81 -18.97
N GLU A 115 -23.39 -8.07 -19.77
CA GLU A 115 -24.86 -8.09 -19.71
C GLU A 115 -25.41 -9.49 -20.01
N LYS A 116 -24.91 -10.16 -21.05
CA LYS A 116 -25.33 -11.54 -21.39
C LYS A 116 -25.01 -12.55 -20.29
N VAL A 117 -23.82 -12.48 -19.70
CA VAL A 117 -23.41 -13.38 -18.62
C VAL A 117 -24.21 -13.08 -17.35
N LYS A 118 -24.45 -11.80 -17.04
CA LYS A 118 -25.26 -11.36 -15.90
C LYS A 118 -26.72 -11.79 -16.06
N ALA A 119 -27.30 -11.66 -17.24
CA ALA A 119 -28.66 -12.13 -17.54
C ALA A 119 -28.78 -13.64 -17.30
N TYR A 120 -27.85 -14.41 -17.88
CA TYR A 120 -27.80 -15.87 -17.65
C TYR A 120 -27.64 -16.23 -16.16
N PHE A 121 -26.74 -15.54 -15.45
CA PHE A 121 -26.53 -15.76 -14.02
C PHE A 121 -27.82 -15.50 -13.23
N GLU A 122 -28.51 -14.41 -13.52
CA GLU A 122 -29.72 -14.02 -12.83
C GLU A 122 -30.87 -14.99 -13.09
N GLU A 123 -31.09 -15.38 -14.35
CA GLU A 123 -32.06 -16.41 -14.73
C GLU A 123 -31.77 -17.75 -14.02
N TYR A 124 -30.50 -18.16 -14.00
CA TYR A 124 -30.12 -19.42 -13.38
C TYR A 124 -30.27 -19.38 -11.85
N ARG A 125 -29.87 -18.26 -11.23
CA ARG A 125 -30.02 -18.01 -9.80
C ARG A 125 -31.49 -18.05 -9.38
N GLN A 126 -32.37 -17.42 -10.15
CA GLN A 126 -33.82 -17.47 -9.94
C GLN A 126 -34.35 -18.90 -10.08
N SER A 127 -33.88 -19.67 -11.07
CA SER A 127 -34.29 -21.08 -11.24
C SER A 127 -33.92 -21.98 -10.05
N LEU A 128 -32.87 -21.62 -9.29
CA LEU A 128 -32.44 -22.30 -8.07
C LEU A 128 -33.15 -21.80 -6.81
N GLY A 129 -34.03 -20.79 -6.92
CA GLY A 129 -34.77 -20.23 -5.79
C GLY A 129 -33.91 -19.40 -4.81
N ILE A 130 -32.73 -18.94 -5.25
CA ILE A 130 -31.83 -18.13 -4.42
C ILE A 130 -32.30 -16.66 -4.48
N SER A 131 -32.17 -15.88 -3.39
CA SER A 131 -32.51 -14.44 -3.36
C SER A 131 -31.35 -13.55 -3.84
N ALA A 132 -31.66 -12.40 -4.47
CA ALA A 132 -30.67 -11.53 -5.12
C ALA A 132 -29.78 -10.83 -4.09
N GLU A 133 -30.36 -10.59 -2.92
CA GLU A 133 -29.71 -10.03 -1.74
C GLU A 133 -28.65 -10.97 -1.17
N TYR A 134 -28.87 -12.28 -1.27
CA TYR A 134 -27.96 -13.29 -0.74
C TYR A 134 -26.76 -13.49 -1.65
N VAL A 135 -27.00 -13.55 -2.96
CA VAL A 135 -25.97 -13.92 -3.93
C VAL A 135 -26.04 -13.00 -5.16
N PRO A 136 -25.46 -11.80 -5.05
CA PRO A 136 -25.38 -10.87 -6.17
C PRO A 136 -24.33 -11.32 -7.18
N PHE A 137 -24.45 -10.87 -8.44
CA PHE A 137 -23.52 -11.25 -9.52
C PHE A 137 -22.04 -10.99 -9.21
N TYR A 138 -21.73 -9.88 -8.52
CA TYR A 138 -20.34 -9.54 -8.19
C TYR A 138 -19.69 -10.55 -7.23
N ALA A 139 -20.48 -11.25 -6.41
CA ALA A 139 -19.98 -12.27 -5.48
C ALA A 139 -19.39 -13.48 -6.20
N ALA A 140 -19.76 -13.72 -7.46
CA ALA A 140 -19.22 -14.81 -8.27
C ALA A 140 -17.77 -14.56 -8.75
N GLY A 141 -17.26 -13.32 -8.65
CA GLY A 141 -15.87 -13.01 -9.00
C GLY A 141 -15.50 -13.28 -10.46
N ILE A 142 -16.48 -13.31 -11.37
CA ILE A 142 -16.27 -13.68 -12.77
C ILE A 142 -15.58 -12.53 -13.52
N ASN A 143 -14.32 -12.74 -13.90
CA ASN A 143 -13.55 -11.76 -14.66
C ASN A 143 -13.92 -11.79 -16.16
N ILE A 144 -14.59 -10.74 -16.63
CA ILE A 144 -15.05 -10.63 -18.01
C ILE A 144 -13.97 -9.96 -18.86
N THR A 145 -13.23 -10.77 -19.62
CA THR A 145 -12.23 -10.30 -20.58
C THR A 145 -12.73 -10.45 -22.02
N LEU A 146 -12.07 -9.78 -22.96
CA LEU A 146 -12.37 -9.93 -24.38
C LEU A 146 -12.03 -11.33 -24.90
N SER A 147 -10.95 -11.93 -24.41
CA SER A 147 -10.49 -13.26 -24.79
C SER A 147 -11.33 -14.40 -24.20
N ALA A 148 -11.96 -14.19 -23.04
CA ALA A 148 -12.81 -15.20 -22.44
C ALA A 148 -14.06 -15.47 -23.31
N SER A 149 -14.34 -16.74 -23.59
CA SER A 149 -15.53 -17.12 -24.34
C SER A 149 -16.80 -16.91 -23.49
N GLU A 150 -17.92 -16.57 -24.12
CA GLU A 150 -19.21 -16.45 -23.40
C GLU A 150 -19.59 -17.77 -22.72
N LYS A 151 -19.32 -18.90 -23.37
CA LYS A 151 -19.57 -20.24 -22.84
C LYS A 151 -18.79 -20.49 -21.54
N SER A 152 -17.49 -20.20 -21.52
CA SER A 152 -16.68 -20.40 -20.31
C SER A 152 -17.14 -19.54 -19.14
N LEU A 153 -17.55 -18.29 -19.41
CA LEU A 153 -18.07 -17.38 -18.38
C LEU A 153 -19.41 -17.88 -17.81
N LYS A 154 -20.32 -18.36 -18.67
CA LYS A 154 -21.58 -18.99 -18.23
C LYS A 154 -21.35 -20.27 -17.45
N THR A 155 -20.40 -21.10 -17.85
CA THR A 155 -20.02 -22.30 -17.09
C THR A 155 -19.51 -21.95 -15.70
N ALA A 156 -18.68 -20.91 -15.57
CA ALA A 156 -18.20 -20.42 -14.27
C ALA A 156 -19.35 -19.90 -13.39
N ALA A 157 -20.26 -19.10 -13.97
CA ALA A 157 -21.49 -18.64 -13.30
C ALA A 157 -22.33 -19.81 -12.79
N LYS A 158 -22.55 -20.82 -13.64
CA LYS A 158 -23.31 -22.02 -13.30
C LYS A 158 -22.65 -22.78 -12.15
N ALA A 159 -21.36 -23.07 -12.25
CA ALA A 159 -20.62 -23.81 -11.22
C ALA A 159 -20.64 -23.11 -9.85
N PHE A 160 -20.53 -21.77 -9.85
CA PHE A 160 -20.65 -20.98 -8.63
C PHE A 160 -22.04 -21.11 -7.99
N LEU A 161 -23.10 -20.96 -8.79
CA LEU A 161 -24.48 -21.06 -8.30
C LEU A 161 -24.86 -22.49 -7.87
N ASP A 162 -24.37 -23.51 -8.57
CA ASP A 162 -24.52 -24.91 -8.19
C ASP A 162 -23.91 -25.18 -6.80
N ARG A 163 -22.68 -24.68 -6.59
CA ARG A 163 -21.98 -24.80 -5.31
C ARG A 163 -22.78 -24.16 -4.19
N VAL A 164 -23.18 -22.89 -4.37
CA VAL A 164 -23.99 -22.14 -3.40
C VAL A 164 -25.31 -22.87 -3.12
N SER A 165 -26.01 -23.35 -4.16
CA SER A 165 -27.25 -24.10 -3.97
C SER A 165 -27.04 -25.37 -3.15
N GLY A 166 -25.93 -26.10 -3.39
CA GLY A 166 -25.55 -27.25 -2.59
C GLY A 166 -25.25 -26.88 -1.14
N GLU A 167 -24.49 -25.82 -0.92
CA GLU A 167 -24.14 -25.33 0.42
C GLU A 167 -25.39 -24.88 1.20
N LEU A 168 -26.32 -24.15 0.58
CA LEU A 168 -27.59 -23.76 1.20
C LEU A 168 -28.43 -24.98 1.62
N ARG A 169 -28.42 -26.06 0.82
CA ARG A 169 -29.07 -27.33 1.19
C ARG A 169 -28.38 -28.03 2.37
N ILE A 170 -27.06 -27.89 2.50
CA ILE A 170 -26.32 -28.43 3.65
C ILE A 170 -26.65 -27.59 4.89
N ILE A 171 -26.70 -26.27 4.78
CA ILE A 171 -27.04 -25.37 5.89
C ILE A 171 -28.44 -25.68 6.42
N SER A 172 -29.41 -25.94 5.54
CA SER A 172 -30.78 -26.23 5.97
C SER A 172 -30.94 -27.55 6.73
N THR A 173 -29.94 -28.44 6.72
CA THR A 173 -29.96 -29.69 7.51
C THR A 173 -29.18 -29.60 8.82
N GLN A 174 -28.46 -28.50 9.09
CA GLN A 174 -27.71 -28.31 10.33
C GLN A 174 -28.63 -27.89 11.49
N GLU A 175 -28.29 -28.29 12.72
CA GLU A 175 -29.04 -27.93 13.94
C GLU A 175 -29.15 -26.41 14.16
N ARG A 176 -28.13 -25.66 13.72
CA ARG A 176 -28.03 -24.19 13.86
C ARG A 176 -28.11 -23.49 12.51
N SER A 177 -29.01 -23.98 11.64
CA SER A 177 -29.17 -23.54 10.27
C SER A 177 -29.24 -22.02 10.12
N ASP A 178 -30.06 -21.33 10.92
CA ASP A 178 -30.25 -19.88 10.82
C ASP A 178 -28.97 -19.09 11.15
N GLU A 179 -28.26 -19.47 12.22
CA GLU A 179 -27.01 -18.83 12.60
C GLU A 179 -25.89 -19.08 11.57
N ILE A 180 -25.82 -20.31 11.06
CA ILE A 180 -24.85 -20.68 10.04
C ILE A 180 -25.16 -19.95 8.73
N LEU A 181 -26.43 -19.78 8.37
CA LEU A 181 -26.84 -19.03 7.19
C LEU A 181 -26.39 -17.57 7.28
N VAL A 182 -26.62 -16.90 8.41
CA VAL A 182 -26.22 -15.49 8.60
C VAL A 182 -24.70 -15.32 8.50
N GLU A 183 -23.93 -16.24 9.08
CA GLU A 183 -22.46 -16.21 8.96
C GLU A 183 -22.01 -16.53 7.53
N TYR A 184 -22.63 -17.52 6.88
CA TYR A 184 -22.33 -17.92 5.50
C TYR A 184 -22.58 -16.80 4.49
N LEU A 185 -23.63 -16.00 4.63
CA LEU A 185 -23.94 -14.91 3.71
C LEU A 185 -22.91 -13.77 3.72
N ARG A 186 -21.96 -13.76 4.67
CA ARG A 186 -20.90 -12.74 4.74
C ARG A 186 -19.81 -12.97 3.70
N ASP A 187 -19.41 -14.22 3.49
CA ASP A 187 -18.26 -14.58 2.66
C ASP A 187 -18.49 -15.80 1.75
N LEU A 188 -19.67 -16.42 1.81
CA LEU A 188 -20.06 -17.62 1.05
C LEU A 188 -19.08 -18.80 1.24
N ASP A 189 -18.53 -18.91 2.46
CA ASP A 189 -17.64 -19.97 2.92
C ASP A 189 -18.33 -20.83 4.00
N LEU A 190 -18.87 -21.97 3.57
CA LEU A 190 -19.61 -22.88 4.44
C LEU A 190 -18.75 -23.47 5.58
N PRO A 191 -17.55 -24.06 5.32
CA PRO A 191 -16.68 -24.56 6.38
C PRO A 191 -16.36 -23.52 7.46
N ARG A 192 -16.11 -22.28 7.06
CA ARG A 192 -15.80 -21.19 7.98
C ARG A 192 -17.02 -20.77 8.79
N ALA A 193 -18.19 -20.69 8.16
CA ALA A 193 -19.44 -20.35 8.84
C ALA A 193 -19.78 -21.37 9.94
N ILE A 194 -19.77 -22.67 9.61
CA ILE A 194 -20.02 -23.75 10.57
C ILE A 194 -19.03 -23.68 11.73
N SER A 195 -17.74 -23.61 11.43
CA SER A 195 -16.68 -23.57 12.46
C SER A 195 -16.81 -22.35 13.39
N THR A 196 -17.24 -21.21 12.84
CA THR A 196 -17.41 -19.97 13.62
C THR A 196 -18.58 -20.08 14.58
N VAL A 197 -19.73 -20.57 14.10
CA VAL A 197 -20.92 -20.78 14.93
C VAL A 197 -20.63 -21.83 16.01
N ASP A 198 -20.03 -22.96 15.66
CA ASP A 198 -19.70 -24.00 16.61
C ASP A 198 -18.73 -23.55 17.69
N ARG A 199 -17.68 -22.80 17.31
CA ARG A 199 -16.75 -22.23 18.28
C ARG A 199 -17.44 -21.24 19.22
N ARG A 200 -18.33 -20.39 18.70
CA ARG A 200 -19.10 -19.43 19.51
C ARG A 200 -19.96 -20.15 20.55
N HIS A 201 -20.68 -21.19 20.14
CA HIS A 201 -21.53 -21.96 21.04
C HIS A 201 -20.75 -22.79 22.05
N LYS A 202 -19.65 -23.43 21.65
CA LYS A 202 -18.75 -24.13 22.57
C LYS A 202 -18.20 -23.18 23.64
N ALA A 203 -17.80 -21.97 23.24
CA ALA A 203 -17.34 -20.95 24.17
C ALA A 203 -18.45 -20.49 25.13
N MET A 204 -19.67 -20.26 24.62
CA MET A 204 -20.81 -19.89 25.47
C MET A 204 -21.22 -20.99 26.45
N ALA A 205 -21.17 -22.26 26.03
CA ALA A 205 -21.47 -23.40 26.90
C ALA A 205 -20.43 -23.52 28.03
N ALA A 206 -19.13 -23.45 27.69
CA ALA A 206 -18.05 -23.51 28.67
C ALA A 206 -18.13 -22.35 29.69
N GLU A 207 -18.50 -21.15 29.24
CA GLU A 207 -18.67 -19.99 30.12
C GLU A 207 -19.90 -20.15 31.05
N ARG A 208 -21.01 -20.72 30.55
CA ARG A 208 -22.17 -21.04 31.40
C ARG A 208 -21.83 -22.07 32.47
N GLU A 209 -21.09 -23.12 32.10
CA GLU A 209 -20.64 -24.16 33.04
C GLU A 209 -19.71 -23.58 34.11
N ARG A 210 -18.76 -22.72 33.73
CA ARG A 210 -17.89 -22.01 34.70
C ARG A 210 -18.68 -21.15 35.67
N ARG A 211 -19.68 -20.41 35.18
CA ARG A 211 -20.54 -19.57 36.03
C ARG A 211 -21.39 -20.40 36.99
N GLN A 212 -21.95 -21.51 36.52
CA GLN A 212 -22.71 -22.43 37.36
C GLN A 212 -21.82 -23.05 38.44
N ALA A 213 -20.64 -23.55 38.09
CA ALA A 213 -19.70 -24.11 39.06
C ALA A 213 -19.25 -23.05 40.10
N THR A 214 -19.04 -21.80 39.68
CA THR A 214 -18.68 -20.72 40.61
C THR A 214 -19.84 -20.35 41.54
N ALA A 215 -21.07 -20.32 41.02
CA ALA A 215 -22.26 -20.06 41.82
C ALA A 215 -22.52 -21.18 42.85
N GLU A 216 -22.41 -22.44 42.43
CA GLU A 216 -22.55 -23.60 43.33
C GLU A 216 -21.45 -23.62 44.42
N GLN A 217 -20.21 -23.28 44.06
CA GLN A 217 -19.13 -23.14 45.04
C GLN A 217 -19.36 -21.97 46.02
N ALA A 218 -19.88 -20.84 45.54
CA ALA A 218 -20.24 -19.70 46.39
C ALA A 218 -21.37 -20.07 47.36
N GLU A 219 -22.44 -20.72 46.88
CA GLU A 219 -23.54 -21.21 47.73
C GLU A 219 -23.06 -22.24 48.76
N ALA A 220 -22.20 -23.18 48.36
CA ALA A 220 -21.60 -24.14 49.28
C ALA A 220 -20.72 -23.47 50.34
N ARG A 221 -19.94 -22.45 49.96
CA ARG A 221 -19.12 -21.66 50.89
C ARG A 221 -19.98 -20.85 51.85
N ASP A 222 -21.06 -20.23 51.39
CA ASP A 222 -21.99 -19.48 52.24
C ASP A 222 -22.72 -20.39 53.22
N GLN A 223 -23.13 -21.59 52.78
CA GLN A 223 -23.69 -22.60 53.68
C GLN A 223 -22.66 -23.10 54.70
N ALA A 224 -21.40 -23.29 54.30
CA ALA A 224 -20.32 -23.65 55.22
C ALA A 224 -20.01 -22.53 56.23
N ALA A 225 -19.97 -21.27 55.78
CA ALA A 225 -19.74 -20.11 56.64
C ALA A 225 -20.86 -19.95 57.68
N LYS A 226 -22.13 -20.09 57.29
CA LYS A 226 -23.27 -20.08 58.24
C LYS A 226 -23.20 -21.20 59.28
N LYS A 227 -22.72 -22.39 58.90
CA LYS A 227 -22.50 -23.50 59.85
C LYS A 227 -21.37 -23.19 60.83
N VAL A 228 -20.27 -22.59 60.38
CA VAL A 228 -19.16 -22.19 61.26
C VAL A 228 -19.59 -21.05 62.21
N GLU A 229 -20.34 -20.07 61.72
CA GLU A 229 -20.84 -18.95 62.54
C GLU A 229 -21.84 -19.42 63.60
N ALA A 230 -22.68 -20.42 63.30
CA ALA A 230 -23.55 -21.04 64.30
C ALA A 230 -22.77 -21.79 65.40
N VAL A 231 -21.66 -22.44 65.06
CA VAL A 231 -20.79 -23.11 66.05
C VAL A 231 -20.03 -22.11 66.91
N VAL A 232 -19.60 -20.98 66.35
CA VAL A 232 -18.95 -19.89 67.10
C VAL A 232 -19.93 -19.13 68.00
N ALA A 233 -21.22 -19.08 67.65
CA ALA A 233 -22.26 -18.47 68.48
C ALA A 233 -22.72 -19.34 69.68
N GLU A 234 -22.40 -20.64 69.69
CA GLU A 234 -22.76 -21.57 70.78
C GLU A 234 -21.69 -21.73 71.87
N GLU A 235 -20.50 -21.12 71.76
CA GLU A 235 -19.51 -21.10 72.85
C GLU A 235 -19.52 -19.76 73.63
N PRO A 236 -19.62 -19.81 74.98
CA PRO A 236 -19.76 -18.62 75.81
C PRO A 236 -18.42 -17.91 76.04
N VAL A 237 -18.54 -16.62 76.30
CA VAL A 237 -17.50 -15.72 76.82
C VAL A 237 -16.88 -16.30 78.11
N MET A 238 -15.59 -16.61 78.09
CA MET A 238 -14.76 -16.59 79.30
C MET A 238 -13.41 -15.92 79.01
N ALA A 239 -13.18 -14.82 79.72
CA ALA A 239 -11.96 -14.03 79.70
C ALA A 239 -10.88 -14.61 80.67
N PRO A 240 -9.72 -13.95 80.83
CA PRO A 240 -8.39 -14.35 80.39
C PRO A 240 -7.54 -15.03 81.50
N PRO A 241 -6.26 -15.38 81.23
CA PRO A 241 -5.22 -14.78 82.07
C PRO A 241 -3.96 -14.31 81.32
N ALA A 242 -3.17 -13.55 82.07
CA ALA A 242 -2.14 -12.63 81.66
C ALA A 242 -0.75 -13.23 81.40
N ALA A 243 0.01 -12.46 80.59
CA ALA A 243 1.46 -12.23 80.58
C ALA A 243 2.39 -13.41 80.26
N VAL A 244 3.10 -13.32 79.12
CA VAL A 244 4.55 -13.02 79.00
C VAL A 244 4.84 -12.55 77.53
N MET A 245 5.55 -11.43 77.35
CA MET A 245 6.13 -10.89 76.09
C MET A 245 7.57 -11.43 75.86
N PRO A 246 8.31 -11.13 74.76
CA PRO A 246 8.09 -11.06 73.29
C PRO A 246 9.21 -11.93 72.56
N PRO A 247 9.64 -11.79 71.27
CA PRO A 247 9.26 -10.90 70.15
C PRO A 247 9.11 -11.58 68.74
N GLU A 248 8.72 -10.75 67.76
CA GLU A 248 9.03 -10.78 66.31
C GLU A 248 8.73 -12.02 65.43
N GLU A 249 7.90 -11.83 64.38
CA GLU A 249 8.39 -11.71 62.99
C GLU A 249 7.21 -11.53 62.03
N GLU A 250 7.22 -10.41 61.31
CA GLU A 250 6.47 -10.20 60.08
C GLU A 250 6.92 -11.22 59.03
N LYS A 251 5.98 -11.93 58.42
CA LYS A 251 6.22 -12.60 57.14
C LYS A 251 5.21 -12.11 56.12
N GLU A 252 5.61 -11.02 55.45
CA GLU A 252 5.06 -10.67 54.14
C GLU A 252 5.24 -11.86 53.21
N HIS A 253 4.14 -12.54 52.88
CA HIS A 253 4.11 -13.50 51.78
C HIS A 253 4.18 -12.70 50.47
N ASN A 254 5.39 -12.52 49.94
CA ASN A 254 5.61 -12.00 48.61
C ASN A 254 5.20 -13.08 47.59
N GLN A 255 3.90 -13.17 47.27
CA GLN A 255 3.39 -14.09 46.23
C GLN A 255 3.82 -13.61 44.85
N ILE A 256 4.70 -14.37 44.20
CA ILE A 256 5.09 -14.16 42.80
C ILE A 256 4.03 -14.79 41.89
N PHE A 257 3.38 -13.98 41.05
CA PHE A 257 2.43 -14.44 40.05
C PHE A 257 3.10 -14.50 38.67
N SER A 258 2.98 -15.64 37.99
CA SER A 258 3.47 -15.82 36.61
C SER A 258 2.29 -15.91 35.63
N THR A 259 2.41 -15.29 34.47
CA THR A 259 1.39 -15.32 33.41
C THR A 259 2.06 -15.44 32.05
N ALA A 260 1.50 -16.30 31.18
CA ALA A 260 1.99 -16.51 29.82
C ALA A 260 1.00 -15.92 28.80
N PHE A 261 1.50 -15.09 27.89
CA PHE A 261 0.70 -14.48 26.82
C PHE A 261 1.52 -14.38 25.53
N LYS A 262 0.86 -14.55 24.39
CA LYS A 262 1.48 -14.45 23.07
C LYS A 262 1.30 -13.06 22.49
N VAL A 263 2.39 -12.37 22.20
CA VAL A 263 2.38 -11.05 21.55
C VAL A 263 2.82 -11.19 20.10
N THR A 264 2.03 -10.65 19.17
CA THR A 264 2.37 -10.54 17.75
C THR A 264 2.41 -9.08 17.36
N GLY A 265 3.53 -8.65 16.79
CA GLY A 265 3.75 -7.27 16.37
C GLY A 265 4.92 -7.17 15.40
N THR A 266 5.24 -5.95 14.97
CA THR A 266 6.41 -5.66 14.14
C THR A 266 7.70 -5.78 14.95
N ILE A 267 8.85 -5.96 14.27
CA ILE A 267 10.17 -6.14 14.92
C ILE A 267 10.48 -5.00 15.91
N ASP A 268 10.12 -3.76 15.57
CA ASP A 268 10.34 -2.60 16.44
C ASP A 268 9.45 -2.62 17.69
N GLN A 269 8.22 -3.11 17.59
CA GLN A 269 7.30 -3.27 18.73
C GLN A 269 7.77 -4.37 19.68
N LEU A 270 8.28 -5.49 19.15
CA LEU A 270 8.84 -6.58 19.97
C LEU A 270 10.16 -6.15 20.66
N ARG A 271 10.96 -5.30 20.01
CA ARG A 271 12.16 -4.71 20.63
C ARG A 271 11.81 -3.77 21.78
N ALA A 272 10.80 -2.92 21.60
CA ALA A 272 10.30 -2.04 22.65
C ALA A 272 9.71 -2.83 23.84
N LEU A 273 8.98 -3.91 23.59
CA LEU A 273 8.45 -4.78 24.65
C LEU A 273 9.56 -5.46 25.45
N LYS A 274 10.61 -5.94 24.76
CA LYS A 274 11.76 -6.55 25.42
C LYS A 274 12.50 -5.56 26.32
N GLN A 275 12.66 -4.32 25.87
CA GLN A 275 13.23 -3.24 26.70
C GLN A 275 12.35 -2.95 27.92
N PHE A 276 11.03 -2.84 27.73
CA PHE A 276 10.08 -2.61 28.83
C PHE A 276 10.15 -3.69 29.92
N LEU A 277 10.25 -4.97 29.54
CA LEU A 277 10.38 -6.08 30.51
C LEU A 277 11.71 -6.03 31.26
N THR A 278 12.79 -5.63 30.59
CA THR A 278 14.14 -5.56 31.18
C THR A 278 14.27 -4.36 32.12
N ASP A 279 13.78 -3.19 31.71
CA ASP A 279 13.78 -1.97 32.53
C ASP A 279 12.83 -2.11 33.73
N GLY A 280 11.75 -2.87 33.57
CA GLY A 280 10.79 -3.18 34.64
C GLY A 280 11.24 -4.29 35.59
N GLY A 281 12.39 -4.93 35.37
CA GLY A 281 12.91 -6.00 36.23
C GLY A 281 12.11 -7.30 36.20
N PHE A 282 11.35 -7.56 35.14
CA PHE A 282 10.54 -8.77 34.99
C PHE A 282 11.38 -9.92 34.43
N GLU A 283 11.27 -11.10 35.05
CA GLU A 283 11.80 -12.34 34.47
C GLU A 283 10.85 -12.84 33.37
N TYR A 284 11.38 -13.08 32.16
CA TYR A 284 10.62 -13.62 31.04
C TYR A 284 11.35 -14.80 30.39
N GLU A 285 10.58 -15.79 29.94
CA GLU A 285 11.05 -16.96 29.21
C GLU A 285 10.49 -16.93 27.78
N GLN A 286 11.32 -17.25 26.79
CA GLN A 286 10.90 -17.32 25.40
C GLN A 286 10.38 -18.74 25.09
N LEU A 287 9.06 -18.90 25.04
CA LEU A 287 8.35 -20.12 24.63
C LEU A 287 8.44 -20.38 23.11
#